data_AF-A0A2D3PVN3-F1
#
_entry.id   AF-A0A2D3PVN3-F1
#
_cell.length_a   1.000
_cell.length_b   1.000
_cell.length_c   1.000
_cell.angle_alpha   90.00
_cell.angle_beta   90.00
_cell.angle_gamma   90.00
#
_symmetry.space_group_name_H-M   'P 1'
#
loop_
_entity.id
_entity.type
_entity.pdbx_description
1 polymer ?
#
loop_
_entity_poly.entity_id
_entity_poly.type
_entity_poly.pdbx_seq_one_letter_code
_entity_poly.pdbx_strand_id
1 'polypeptide(L)'
;MIYKLNLLGFLLIVVAFFLGIKLPDWDFKLKLRHRNILTHSPFVTIIFIALYEIDTSYFFKYFIVGFSSAIAIHMLFDLFPRKWHGGALLKIPFNGITCSKETTKLFFIGTSLISVFLAIFYMTDIKEYYFVLIFSIFIFIKKSKYENATIKPAIIFTFLYLILGILKFEVLFTMLRKIF
;
A
#
# COMPACT_ATOMS: atom_id res chain seq x y z
N MET A 1 9.22 28.69 0.28
CA MET A 1 9.46 28.03 1.58
C MET A 1 10.36 26.83 1.33
N ILE A 2 11.55 26.81 1.91
CA ILE A 2 12.65 25.90 1.54
C ILE A 2 12.27 24.45 1.88
N TYR A 3 12.28 23.59 0.86
CA TYR A 3 12.06 22.15 0.93
C TYR A 3 13.15 21.48 1.79
N LYS A 4 12.93 21.41 3.11
CA LYS A 4 13.70 20.49 3.96
C LYS A 4 12.89 19.23 4.10
N LEU A 5 13.30 18.19 3.38
CA LEU A 5 13.13 16.81 3.85
C LEU A 5 13.52 16.78 5.32
N ASN A 6 12.52 16.69 6.19
CA ASN A 6 12.77 16.56 7.62
C ASN A 6 12.79 15.07 7.92
N LEU A 7 13.78 14.62 8.69
CA LEU A 7 13.87 13.26 9.25
C LEU A 7 12.51 12.81 9.82
N LEU A 8 11.77 13.74 10.41
CA LEU A 8 10.40 13.51 10.90
C LEU A 8 9.45 12.97 9.82
N GLY A 9 9.48 13.49 8.59
CA GLY A 9 8.62 13.02 7.50
C GLY A 9 8.92 11.57 7.11
N PHE A 10 10.20 11.20 7.02
CA PHE A 10 10.59 9.81 6.78
C PHE A 10 10.20 8.89 7.93
N LEU A 11 10.38 9.33 9.18
CA LEU A 11 9.93 8.58 10.35
C LEU A 11 8.41 8.37 10.33
N LEU A 12 7.64 9.39 9.94
CA LEU A 12 6.19 9.28 9.79
C LEU A 12 5.79 8.28 8.70
N ILE A 13 6.46 8.29 7.54
CA ILE A 13 6.26 7.27 6.50
C ILE A 13 6.50 5.88 7.09
N VAL A 14 7.60 5.67 7.82
CA VAL A 14 7.93 4.36 8.43
C VAL A 14 6.87 3.92 9.43
N VAL A 15 6.47 4.80 10.34
CA VAL A 15 5.43 4.50 11.34
C VAL A 15 4.11 4.17 10.66
N ALA A 16 3.67 5.01 9.72
CA ALA A 16 2.44 4.80 8.97
C ALA A 16 2.48 3.51 8.15
N PHE A 17 3.62 3.18 7.56
CA PHE A 17 3.82 1.92 6.84
C PHE A 17 3.65 0.71 7.77
N PHE A 18 4.25 0.72 8.96
CA PHE A 18 4.08 -0.38 9.92
C PHE A 18 2.66 -0.48 10.48
N LEU A 19 1.93 0.63 10.56
CA LEU A 19 0.50 0.60 10.88
C LEU A 19 -0.30 -0.01 9.72
N GLY A 20 -0.07 0.44 8.49
CA GLY A 20 -0.77 -0.02 7.30
C GLY A 20 -0.54 -1.50 7.01
N ILE A 21 0.69 -2.01 7.20
CA ILE A 21 0.99 -3.44 6.94
C ILE A 21 0.27 -4.35 7.94
N LYS A 22 -0.02 -3.85 9.15
CA LYS A 22 -0.68 -4.58 10.23
C LYS A 22 -2.19 -4.39 10.27
N LEU A 23 -2.73 -3.30 9.71
CA LEU A 23 -4.16 -3.00 9.77
C LEU A 23 -5.02 -4.16 9.25
N PRO A 24 -4.72 -4.79 8.09
CA PRO A 24 -5.53 -5.91 7.60
C PRO A 24 -5.69 -7.02 8.65
N ASP A 25 -4.62 -7.39 9.34
CA ASP A 25 -4.58 -8.38 10.43
C ASP A 25 -5.20 -7.91 11.75
N TRP A 26 -5.58 -6.63 11.87
CA TRP A 26 -6.33 -6.16 13.05
C TRP A 26 -7.78 -6.64 13.02
N ASP A 27 -8.25 -7.25 11.93
CA ASP A 27 -9.53 -7.94 11.90
C ASP A 27 -9.68 -8.92 13.08
N PHE A 28 -8.64 -9.70 13.39
CA PHE A 28 -8.61 -10.58 14.57
C PHE A 28 -8.79 -9.82 15.90
N LYS A 29 -8.13 -8.65 16.03
CA LYS A 29 -8.21 -7.83 17.25
C LYS A 29 -9.57 -7.16 17.40
N LEU A 30 -10.17 -6.77 16.28
CA LEU A 30 -11.48 -6.13 16.21
C LEU A 30 -12.63 -7.16 16.23
N LYS A 31 -12.33 -8.45 16.44
CA LYS A 31 -13.30 -9.56 16.41
C LYS A 31 -14.09 -9.61 15.09
N LEU A 32 -13.47 -9.14 14.01
CA LEU A 32 -13.97 -9.26 12.65
C LEU A 32 -13.50 -10.59 12.06
N ARG A 33 -14.24 -11.08 11.06
CA ARG A 33 -13.79 -12.25 10.30
C ARG A 33 -12.57 -11.88 9.47
N HIS A 34 -11.60 -12.79 9.41
CA HIS A 34 -10.36 -12.57 8.66
C HIS A 34 -10.63 -12.19 7.20
N ARG A 35 -9.83 -11.28 6.65
CA ARG A 35 -10.02 -10.64 5.34
C ARG A 35 -11.28 -9.82 5.27
N ASN A 36 -11.47 -8.96 6.27
CA ASN A 36 -12.60 -8.04 6.32
C ASN A 36 -12.43 -6.89 5.32
N ILE A 37 -13.50 -6.56 4.58
CA ILE A 37 -13.49 -5.46 3.60
C ILE A 37 -13.09 -4.12 4.21
N LEU A 38 -13.40 -3.84 5.49
CA LEU A 38 -13.06 -2.58 6.14
C LEU A 38 -11.54 -2.45 6.36
N THR A 39 -10.88 -3.53 6.80
CA THR A 39 -9.44 -3.52 7.10
C THR A 39 -8.57 -3.76 5.86
N HIS A 40 -9.15 -4.32 4.80
CA HIS A 40 -8.49 -4.65 3.53
C HIS A 40 -8.83 -3.65 2.41
N SER A 41 -9.48 -2.52 2.73
CA SER A 41 -9.81 -1.44 1.78
C SER A 41 -8.88 -0.24 1.99
N PRO A 42 -8.82 0.72 1.04
CA PRO A 42 -8.14 1.99 1.27
C PRO A 42 -8.96 2.95 2.15
N PHE A 43 -9.97 2.47 2.87
CA PHE A 43 -10.91 3.30 3.64
C PHE A 43 -10.21 4.20 4.67
N VAL A 44 -9.24 3.64 5.43
CA VAL A 44 -8.47 4.44 6.39
C VAL A 44 -7.64 5.51 5.67
N THR A 45 -7.01 5.18 4.55
CA THR A 45 -6.32 6.18 3.72
C THR A 45 -7.26 7.30 3.28
N ILE A 46 -8.48 6.98 2.84
CA ILE A 46 -9.48 7.96 2.40
C ILE A 46 -9.86 8.92 3.54
N ILE A 47 -9.97 8.44 4.78
CA ILE A 47 -10.19 9.31 5.95
C ILE A 47 -9.03 10.29 6.10
N PHE A 48 -7.79 9.81 6.01
CA PHE A 48 -6.61 10.67 6.11
C PHE A 48 -6.48 11.67 4.95
N ILE A 49 -6.96 11.31 3.75
CA ILE A 49 -7.08 12.22 2.62
C ILE A 49 -8.10 13.32 2.95
N ALA A 50 -9.29 12.97 3.43
CA ALA A 50 -10.29 13.96 3.81
C ALA A 50 -9.77 14.92 4.89
N LEU A 51 -9.00 14.42 5.86
CA LEU A 51 -8.34 15.26 6.87
C LEU A 51 -7.26 16.15 6.26
N TYR A 52 -6.48 15.66 5.29
CA TYR A 52 -5.49 16.45 4.57
C TYR A 52 -6.11 17.60 3.75
N GLU A 53 -7.30 17.39 3.18
CA GLU A 53 -8.01 18.45 2.46
C GLU A 53 -8.58 19.53 3.39
N ILE A 54 -8.89 19.18 4.65
CA ILE A 54 -9.35 20.14 5.68
C ILE A 54 -8.16 20.92 6.24
N ASP A 55 -7.08 20.21 6.56
CA ASP A 55 -5.84 20.76 7.08
C ASP A 55 -4.68 20.20 6.27
N THR A 56 -4.10 21.03 5.40
CA THR A 56 -3.01 20.69 4.45
C THR A 56 -1.66 20.44 5.13
N SER A 57 -1.71 19.90 6.35
CA SER A 57 -0.57 19.46 7.12
C SER A 57 0.21 18.36 6.41
N TYR A 58 1.52 18.58 6.28
CA TYR A 58 2.46 17.60 5.75
C TYR A 58 2.43 16.27 6.52
N PHE A 59 1.98 16.27 7.78
CA PHE A 59 1.81 15.05 8.56
C PHE A 59 0.91 14.04 7.83
N PHE A 60 -0.27 14.47 7.38
CA PHE A 60 -1.23 13.57 6.73
C PHE A 60 -0.70 13.06 5.40
N LYS A 61 -0.01 13.92 4.62
CA LYS A 61 0.68 13.52 3.40
C LYS A 61 1.66 12.36 3.64
N TYR A 62 2.58 12.51 4.60
CA TYR A 62 3.56 11.47 4.93
C TYR A 62 2.89 10.19 5.43
N PHE A 63 1.82 10.33 6.21
CA PHE A 63 1.02 9.19 6.65
C PHE A 63 0.39 8.45 5.46
N ILE A 64 -0.30 9.16 4.56
CA ILE A 64 -0.94 8.60 3.36
C ILE A 64 0.08 7.83 2.51
N VAL A 65 1.27 8.41 2.29
CA VAL A 65 2.35 7.79 1.52
C VAL A 65 2.77 6.45 2.11
N GLY A 66 3.12 6.42 3.40
CA GLY A 66 3.57 5.20 4.08
C GLY A 66 2.47 4.17 4.21
N PHE A 67 1.29 4.60 4.65
CA PHE A 67 0.15 3.73 4.91
C PHE A 67 -0.36 3.05 3.63
N SER A 68 -0.54 3.82 2.55
CA SER A 68 -1.07 3.28 1.28
C SER A 68 -0.06 2.33 0.63
N SER A 69 1.24 2.63 0.72
CA SER A 69 2.29 1.72 0.24
C SER A 69 2.20 0.36 0.95
N ALA A 70 2.00 0.38 2.27
CA ALA A 70 1.89 -0.84 3.06
C ALA A 70 0.61 -1.63 2.79
N ILE A 71 -0.54 -0.95 2.62
CA ILE A 71 -1.81 -1.59 2.24
C ILE A 71 -1.66 -2.26 0.88
N ALA A 72 -1.07 -1.59 -0.11
CA ALA A 72 -0.81 -2.18 -1.43
C ALA A 72 0.01 -3.48 -1.31
N ILE A 73 1.11 -3.44 -0.56
CA ILE A 73 1.97 -4.60 -0.36
C ILE A 73 1.21 -5.73 0.33
N HIS A 74 0.44 -5.45 1.38
CA HIS A 74 -0.35 -6.46 2.08
C HIS A 74 -1.35 -7.13 1.12
N MET A 75 -2.13 -6.34 0.37
CA MET A 75 -3.13 -6.87 -0.57
C MET A 75 -2.48 -7.73 -1.65
N LEU A 76 -1.29 -7.35 -2.13
CA LEU A 76 -0.55 -8.15 -3.10
C LEU A 76 -0.12 -9.49 -2.54
N PHE A 77 0.28 -9.60 -1.26
CA PHE A 77 0.51 -10.90 -0.63
C PHE A 77 -0.77 -11.73 -0.55
N ASP A 78 -1.87 -11.11 -0.11
CA ASP A 78 -3.16 -11.77 0.05
C ASP A 78 -3.80 -12.25 -1.25
N LEU A 79 -3.38 -11.68 -2.40
CA LEU A 79 -3.76 -12.09 -3.75
C LEU A 79 -3.17 -13.45 -4.16
N PHE A 80 -2.16 -13.97 -3.46
CA PHE A 80 -1.53 -15.26 -3.77
C PHE A 80 -1.61 -16.24 -2.59
N PRO A 81 -2.82 -16.56 -2.07
CA PRO A 81 -2.94 -17.56 -1.03
C PRO A 81 -2.64 -18.95 -1.59
N ARG A 82 -2.26 -19.89 -0.73
CA ARG A 82 -2.05 -21.30 -1.12
C ARG A 82 -3.30 -21.93 -1.73
N LYS A 83 -4.48 -21.59 -1.20
CA LYS A 83 -5.79 -22.05 -1.68
C LYS A 83 -6.83 -20.94 -1.51
N TRP A 84 -7.75 -20.86 -2.46
CA TRP A 84 -8.85 -19.89 -2.45
C TRP A 84 -10.09 -20.49 -1.79
N HIS A 85 -10.09 -20.61 -0.46
CA HIS A 85 -11.23 -21.07 0.32
C HIS A 85 -11.24 -20.48 1.74
N GLY A 86 -12.39 -20.54 2.42
CA GLY A 86 -12.51 -20.23 3.85
C GLY A 86 -12.02 -18.82 4.20
N GLY A 87 -10.99 -18.74 5.04
CA GLY A 87 -10.38 -17.50 5.49
C GLY A 87 -9.63 -16.72 4.39
N ALA A 88 -9.37 -17.32 3.23
CA ALA A 88 -8.72 -16.64 2.12
C ALA A 88 -9.66 -15.71 1.32
N LEU A 89 -10.97 -15.84 1.54
CA LEU A 89 -12.01 -15.10 0.82
C LEU A 89 -12.44 -13.87 1.60
N LEU A 90 -12.67 -12.76 0.89
CA LEU A 90 -13.11 -11.49 1.46
C LEU A 90 -14.43 -11.65 2.22
N LYS A 91 -14.55 -10.94 3.35
CA LYS A 91 -15.71 -10.94 4.23
C LYS A 91 -16.32 -9.55 4.32
N ILE A 92 -17.64 -9.48 4.20
CA ILE A 92 -18.39 -8.26 4.48
C ILE A 92 -18.78 -8.31 5.98
N PRO A 93 -18.55 -7.23 6.75
CA PRO A 93 -18.94 -7.18 8.15
C PRO A 93 -20.47 -7.26 8.31
N PHE A 94 -20.91 -7.55 9.53
CA PHE A 94 -22.31 -7.51 10.00
C PHE A 94 -23.27 -8.58 9.43
N ASN A 95 -23.11 -9.02 8.19
CA ASN A 95 -24.07 -9.94 7.54
C ASN A 95 -23.53 -11.37 7.32
N GLY A 96 -22.32 -11.67 7.80
CA GLY A 96 -21.73 -13.01 7.66
C GLY A 96 -21.41 -13.42 6.21
N ILE A 97 -21.48 -12.50 5.25
CA ILE A 97 -21.28 -12.78 3.83
C ILE A 97 -19.81 -13.07 3.54
N THR A 98 -19.57 -14.14 2.79
CA THR A 98 -18.28 -14.48 2.18
C THR A 98 -18.36 -14.24 0.68
N CYS A 99 -17.48 -13.40 0.15
CA CYS A 99 -17.42 -13.14 -1.27
C CYS A 99 -16.85 -14.34 -2.04
N SER A 100 -17.14 -14.39 -3.35
CA SER A 100 -16.52 -15.36 -4.25
C SER A 100 -15.01 -15.12 -4.37
N LYS A 101 -14.31 -16.12 -4.92
CA LYS A 101 -12.88 -16.02 -5.24
C LYS A 101 -12.62 -14.88 -6.22
N GLU A 102 -13.45 -14.74 -7.23
CA GLU A 102 -13.35 -13.76 -8.31
C GLU A 102 -13.53 -12.35 -7.75
N THR A 103 -14.58 -12.12 -6.94
CA THR A 103 -14.81 -10.85 -6.27
C THR A 103 -13.67 -10.50 -5.31
N THR A 104 -13.17 -11.48 -4.54
CA THR A 104 -12.03 -11.25 -3.63
C THR A 104 -10.77 -10.82 -4.38
N LYS A 105 -10.45 -11.50 -5.50
CA LYS A 105 -9.31 -11.14 -6.34
C LYS A 105 -9.45 -9.74 -6.92
N LEU A 106 -10.61 -9.42 -7.51
CA LEU A 106 -10.87 -8.10 -8.07
C LEU A 106 -10.72 -7.00 -7.02
N PHE A 107 -11.23 -7.25 -5.81
CA PHE A 107 -11.11 -6.32 -4.69
C PHE A 107 -9.65 -6.09 -4.25
N PHE A 108 -8.84 -7.16 -4.12
CA PHE A 108 -7.42 -7.01 -3.77
C PHE A 108 -6.62 -6.34 -4.88
N ILE A 109 -6.89 -6.65 -6.14
CA ILE A 109 -6.26 -5.97 -7.29
C ILE A 109 -6.63 -4.48 -7.28
N GLY A 110 -7.92 -4.16 -7.19
CA GLY A 110 -8.40 -2.78 -7.16
C GLY A 110 -7.82 -1.99 -5.99
N THR A 111 -7.82 -2.56 -4.79
CA THR A 111 -7.23 -1.92 -3.61
C THR A 111 -5.73 -1.72 -3.77
N SER A 112 -5.01 -2.70 -4.32
CA SER A 112 -3.57 -2.56 -4.58
C SER A 112 -3.29 -1.42 -5.56
N LEU A 113 -4.02 -1.36 -6.68
CA LEU A 113 -3.87 -0.30 -7.69
C LEU A 113 -4.14 1.09 -7.12
N ILE A 114 -5.27 1.26 -6.43
CA ILE A 114 -5.64 2.52 -5.77
C ILE A 114 -4.57 2.91 -4.74
N SER A 115 -4.10 1.96 -3.93
CA SER A 115 -3.17 2.26 -2.85
C SER A 115 -1.76 2.62 -3.36
N VAL A 116 -1.27 1.97 -4.43
CA VAL A 116 -0.01 2.39 -5.08
C VAL A 116 -0.15 3.77 -5.72
N PHE A 117 -1.28 4.03 -6.40
CA PHE A 117 -1.57 5.33 -6.98
C PHE A 117 -1.56 6.44 -5.91
N LEU A 118 -2.31 6.26 -4.82
CA LEU A 118 -2.35 7.21 -3.71
C LEU A 118 -0.98 7.41 -3.08
N ALA A 119 -0.22 6.32 -2.87
CA ALA A 119 1.13 6.42 -2.33
C ALA A 119 2.03 7.33 -3.17
N ILE A 120 2.05 7.16 -4.49
CA ILE A 120 2.94 7.91 -5.39
C ILE A 120 2.46 9.34 -5.61
N PHE A 121 1.16 9.55 -5.82
CA PHE A 121 0.66 10.87 -6.20
C PHE A 121 0.68 11.87 -5.04
N TYR A 122 0.66 11.39 -3.79
CA TYR A 122 0.89 12.20 -2.58
C TYR A 122 2.37 12.47 -2.28
N MET A 123 3.31 11.84 -3.00
CA MET A 123 4.72 12.21 -2.87
C MET A 123 4.99 13.54 -3.55
N THR A 124 5.78 14.37 -2.89
CA THR A 124 6.18 15.70 -3.40
C THR A 124 7.64 15.76 -3.77
N ASP A 125 8.46 14.83 -3.26
CA ASP A 125 9.91 14.79 -3.48
C ASP A 125 10.33 13.40 -3.97
N ILE A 126 11.21 13.36 -4.97
CA ILE A 126 11.74 12.11 -5.53
C ILE A 126 12.49 11.25 -4.49
N LYS A 127 13.04 11.86 -3.43
CA LYS A 127 13.68 11.13 -2.34
C LYS A 127 12.67 10.32 -1.52
N GLU A 128 11.42 10.77 -1.40
CA GLU A 128 10.34 9.99 -0.79
C GLU A 128 10.06 8.74 -1.62
N TYR A 129 10.03 8.89 -2.96
CA TYR A 129 9.85 7.79 -3.90
C TYR A 129 10.94 6.73 -3.78
N TYR A 130 12.22 7.13 -3.82
CA TYR A 130 13.34 6.20 -3.67
C TYR A 130 13.36 5.55 -2.29
N PHE A 131 13.09 6.32 -1.23
CA PHE A 131 13.03 5.79 0.12
C PHE A 131 11.97 4.70 0.25
N VAL A 132 10.73 4.96 -0.20
CA VAL A 132 9.64 3.98 -0.12
C VAL A 132 9.92 2.78 -1.01
N LEU A 133 10.54 2.95 -2.18
CA LEU A 133 10.94 1.83 -3.05
C LEU A 133 11.93 0.90 -2.34
N ILE A 134 13.01 1.45 -1.80
CA ILE A 134 14.03 0.69 -1.06
C ILE A 134 13.44 0.03 0.18
N PHE A 135 12.61 0.78 0.93
CA PHE A 135 11.96 0.27 2.13
C PHE A 135 11.00 -0.88 1.80
N SER A 136 10.25 -0.78 0.70
CA SER A 136 9.35 -1.83 0.22
C SER A 136 10.12 -3.10 -0.17
N ILE A 137 11.26 -2.95 -0.86
CA ILE A 137 12.16 -4.08 -1.19
C ILE A 137 12.62 -4.78 0.10
N PHE A 138 13.05 -4.02 1.11
CA PHE A 138 13.43 -4.57 2.41
C PHE A 138 12.29 -5.36 3.06
N ILE A 139 11.06 -4.84 3.00
CA ILE A 139 9.87 -5.52 3.54
C ILE A 139 9.56 -6.81 2.77
N PHE A 140 9.66 -6.82 1.44
CA PHE A 140 9.53 -8.04 0.64
C PHE A 140 10.58 -9.09 1.01
N ILE A 141 11.84 -8.70 1.18
CA ILE A 141 12.93 -9.59 1.63
C ILE A 141 12.65 -10.14 3.03
N LYS A 142 12.14 -9.30 3.94
CA LYS A 142 11.82 -9.75 5.31
C LYS A 142 10.64 -10.73 5.32
N LYS A 143 9.58 -10.45 4.55
CA LYS A 143 8.42 -11.33 4.43
C LYS A 143 8.71 -12.61 3.64
N SER A 144 9.74 -12.63 2.77
CA SER A 144 10.08 -13.83 2.00
C SER A 144 10.52 -15.03 2.81
N LYS A 145 10.93 -14.81 4.05
CA LYS A 145 11.25 -15.88 5.00
C LYS A 145 10.02 -16.62 5.52
N TYR A 146 8.84 -16.01 5.43
CA TYR A 146 7.60 -16.51 6.05
C TYR A 146 6.52 -16.86 5.03
N GLU A 147 6.58 -16.28 3.84
CA GLU A 147 5.55 -16.38 2.80
C GLU A 147 6.04 -17.21 1.61
N ASN A 148 5.21 -18.11 1.10
CA ASN A 148 5.60 -19.00 -0.02
C ASN A 148 5.60 -18.30 -1.39
N ALA A 149 4.95 -17.14 -1.51
CA ALA A 149 4.65 -16.51 -2.80
C ALA A 149 5.13 -15.06 -2.83
N THR A 150 6.40 -14.79 -2.56
CA THR A 150 6.92 -13.42 -2.37
C THR A 150 7.41 -12.74 -3.62
N ILE A 151 7.91 -13.52 -4.57
CA ILE A 151 8.43 -13.03 -5.85
C ILE A 151 7.31 -12.37 -6.67
N LYS A 152 6.12 -12.99 -6.75
CA LYS A 152 5.01 -12.46 -7.56
C LYS A 152 4.49 -11.10 -7.04
N PRO A 153 4.14 -10.93 -5.75
CA PRO A 153 3.83 -9.63 -5.15
C PRO A 153 4.93 -8.58 -5.39
N ALA A 154 6.20 -8.95 -5.19
CA ALA A 154 7.31 -8.02 -5.34
C ALA A 154 7.45 -7.51 -6.78
N ILE A 155 7.34 -8.41 -7.78
CA ILE A 155 7.37 -8.05 -9.20
C ILE A 155 6.20 -7.13 -9.55
N ILE A 156 4.98 -7.49 -9.14
CA ILE A 156 3.78 -6.69 -9.43
C ILE A 156 3.88 -5.31 -8.79
N PHE A 157 4.25 -5.24 -7.51
CA PHE A 157 4.45 -3.96 -6.82
C PHE A 157 5.49 -3.11 -7.53
N THR A 158 6.68 -3.68 -7.80
CA THR A 158 7.78 -2.94 -8.44
C THR A 158 7.38 -2.44 -9.82
N PHE A 159 6.73 -3.27 -10.63
CA PHE A 159 6.25 -2.88 -11.95
C PHE A 159 5.26 -1.71 -11.90
N LEU A 160 4.22 -1.81 -11.05
CA LEU A 160 3.24 -0.73 -10.87
C LEU A 160 3.90 0.54 -10.34
N TYR A 161 4.79 0.39 -9.36
CA TYR A 161 5.46 1.50 -8.71
C TYR A 161 6.40 2.25 -9.67
N LEU A 162 7.13 1.54 -10.53
CA LEU A 162 7.99 2.13 -11.56
C LEU A 162 7.17 2.87 -12.62
N ILE A 163 6.10 2.26 -13.15
CA ILE A 163 5.25 2.91 -14.17
C ILE A 163 4.65 4.20 -13.63
N LEU A 164 4.01 4.14 -12.47
CA LEU A 164 3.38 5.31 -11.87
C LEU A 164 4.44 6.34 -11.42
N GLY A 165 5.62 5.89 -10.98
CA GLY A 165 6.75 6.76 -10.67
C GLY A 165 7.22 7.56 -11.88
N ILE A 166 7.42 6.90 -13.03
CA ILE A 166 7.78 7.55 -14.29
C ILE A 166 6.72 8.58 -14.71
N LEU A 167 5.44 8.25 -14.55
CA LEU A 167 4.35 9.17 -14.86
C LEU A 167 4.31 10.39 -13.92
N LYS A 168 4.65 10.20 -12.64
CA LYS A 168 4.60 11.26 -11.61
C LYS A 168 5.83 12.18 -11.62
N PHE A 169 7.02 11.62 -11.80
CA PHE A 169 8.27 12.35 -11.62
C PHE A 169 9.01 12.53 -12.95
N GLU A 170 9.06 13.77 -13.44
CA GLU A 170 9.73 14.14 -14.69
C GLU A 170 11.19 13.69 -14.76
N VAL A 171 11.90 13.70 -13.63
CA VAL A 171 13.29 13.22 -13.54
C VAL A 171 13.39 11.75 -13.97
N LEU A 172 12.46 10.89 -13.53
CA LEU A 172 12.46 9.47 -13.90
C LEU A 172 12.14 9.28 -15.38
N PHE A 173 11.17 10.03 -15.91
CA PHE A 173 10.85 10.02 -17.34
C PHE A 173 12.05 10.45 -18.20
N THR A 174 12.74 11.51 -17.80
CA THR A 174 13.92 12.02 -18.49
C THR A 174 15.07 11.01 -18.45
N MET A 175 15.28 10.32 -17.32
CA MET A 175 16.27 9.25 -17.21
C MET A 175 15.94 8.09 -18.16
N LEU A 176 14.67 7.67 -18.24
CA LEU A 176 14.24 6.62 -19.16
C LEU A 176 14.53 6.98 -20.63
N ARG A 177 14.20 8.22 -21.04
CA ARG A 177 14.44 8.75 -22.40
C ARG A 177 15.93 8.91 -22.76
N LYS A 178 16.84 8.81 -21.80
CA LYS A 178 18.30 8.81 -22.07
C LYS A 178 18.85 7.42 -22.32
N ILE A 179 18.11 6.38 -21.90
CA ILE A 179 18.51 4.98 -22.02
C ILE A 179 17.99 4.38 -23.33
N PHE A 180 16.81 4.80 -23.77
CA PHE A 180 16.15 4.43 -25.03
C PHE A 180 16.20 5.59 -26.02
#